data_AF-A0A951ZL87-F1
#
_entry.id   AF-A0A951ZL87-F1
#
_cell.length_a   1.000
_cell.length_b   1.000
_cell.length_c   1.000
_cell.angle_alpha   90.00
_cell.angle_beta   90.00
_cell.angle_gamma   90.00
#
_symmetry.space_group_name_H-M   'P 1'
#
loop_
_entity.id
_entity.type
_entity.pdbx_description
1 polymer ?
#
loop_
_entity_poly.entity_id
_entity_poly.type
_entity_poly.pdbx_seq_one_letter_code
_entity_poly.pdbx_strand_id
1 'polypeptide(L)'
;MSSKTSARLLDFRERRASIADAARRNPAYTIALLARRFKVGTSTVHRALVEHGVPRRRPGRPSTPVAERIRAMAESDPSISHAEIARRVGCSRQRVNQVLGRMRSQRP
;
A
#
# COMPACT_ATOMS: atom_id res chain seq x y z
N MET A 1 -38.07 -21.91 -11.50
CA MET A 1 -36.80 -21.86 -12.24
C MET A 1 -36.00 -20.62 -11.83
N SER A 2 -35.04 -20.75 -10.91
CA SER A 2 -34.03 -19.71 -10.61
C SER A 2 -32.93 -20.29 -9.71
N SER A 3 -31.95 -20.95 -10.32
CA SER A 3 -30.81 -21.55 -9.57
C SER A 3 -29.44 -21.27 -10.21
N LYS A 4 -29.37 -20.47 -11.30
CA LYS A 4 -28.10 -20.15 -11.97
C LYS A 4 -27.29 -19.04 -11.27
N THR A 5 -27.93 -18.21 -10.46
CA THR A 5 -27.29 -17.08 -9.75
C THR A 5 -26.37 -17.57 -8.63
N SER A 6 -26.74 -18.63 -7.92
CA SER A 6 -25.98 -19.15 -6.78
C SER A 6 -24.64 -19.78 -7.19
N ALA A 7 -24.60 -20.49 -8.32
CA ALA A 7 -23.38 -21.14 -8.81
C ALA A 7 -22.30 -20.12 -9.25
N ARG A 8 -22.68 -19.06 -9.97
CA ARG A 8 -21.75 -17.98 -10.36
C ARG A 8 -21.22 -17.16 -9.17
N LEU A 9 -22.03 -17.01 -8.12
CA LEU A 9 -21.64 -16.27 -6.91
C LEU A 9 -20.72 -17.11 -6.00
N LEU A 10 -20.91 -18.43 -5.94
CA LEU A 10 -20.03 -19.35 -5.23
C LEU A 10 -18.62 -19.31 -5.83
N ASP A 11 -18.49 -19.41 -7.16
CA ASP A 11 -17.22 -19.27 -7.90
C ASP A 11 -16.52 -17.92 -7.61
N PHE A 12 -17.31 -16.85 -7.48
CA PHE A 12 -16.79 -15.51 -7.15
C PHE A 12 -16.33 -15.37 -5.70
N ARG A 13 -17.00 -16.02 -4.75
CA ARG A 13 -16.59 -16.05 -3.35
C ARG A 13 -15.32 -16.89 -3.17
N GLU A 14 -15.27 -18.05 -3.80
CA GLU A 14 -14.09 -18.93 -3.79
C GLU A 14 -12.87 -18.27 -4.44
N ARG A 15 -13.07 -17.55 -5.55
CA ARG A 15 -12.00 -16.79 -6.20
C ARG A 15 -11.48 -15.67 -5.31
N ARG A 16 -12.35 -14.95 -4.60
CA ARG A 16 -11.94 -13.91 -3.63
C ARG A 16 -11.20 -14.50 -2.43
N ALA A 17 -11.66 -15.63 -1.90
CA ALA A 17 -10.96 -16.34 -0.85
C ALA A 17 -9.55 -16.76 -1.31
N SER A 18 -9.42 -17.27 -2.53
CA SER A 18 -8.13 -17.67 -3.13
C SER A 18 -7.17 -16.49 -3.31
N ILE A 19 -7.68 -15.31 -3.69
CA ILE A 19 -6.88 -14.07 -3.79
C ILE A 19 -6.35 -13.66 -2.41
N ALA A 20 -7.22 -13.65 -1.40
CA ALA A 20 -6.85 -13.30 -0.04
C ALA A 20 -5.81 -14.28 0.53
N ASP A 21 -6.00 -15.57 0.28
CA ASP A 21 -5.11 -16.62 0.74
C ASP A 21 -3.72 -16.54 0.10
N ALA A 22 -3.65 -16.26 -1.21
CA ALA A 22 -2.39 -16.01 -1.90
C ALA A 22 -1.66 -14.77 -1.37
N ALA A 23 -2.41 -13.71 -1.02
CA ALA A 23 -1.84 -12.50 -0.44
C ALA A 23 -1.30 -12.72 0.99
N ARG A 24 -1.94 -13.58 1.78
CA ARG A 24 -1.42 -13.98 3.11
C ARG A 24 -0.15 -14.80 3.01
N ARG A 25 -0.13 -15.78 2.09
CA ARG A 25 1.03 -16.65 1.86
C ARG A 25 2.27 -15.89 1.39
N ASN A 26 2.09 -14.82 0.62
CA ASN A 26 3.21 -14.01 0.16
C ASN A 26 2.92 -12.51 0.26
N PRO A 27 3.39 -11.84 1.33
CA PRO A 27 3.21 -10.40 1.51
C PRO A 27 4.02 -9.53 0.54
N ALA A 28 4.84 -10.13 -0.35
CA ALA A 28 5.48 -9.41 -1.45
C ALA A 28 4.57 -9.24 -2.67
N TYR A 29 3.45 -9.98 -2.74
CA TYR A 29 2.50 -9.81 -3.83
C TYR A 29 1.82 -8.45 -3.79
N THR A 30 1.91 -7.74 -4.92
CA THR A 30 1.21 -6.48 -5.13
C THR A 30 -0.20 -6.73 -5.62
N ILE A 31 -1.08 -5.76 -5.42
CA ILE A 31 -2.46 -5.80 -5.94
C ILE A 31 -2.46 -6.02 -7.47
N ALA A 32 -1.54 -5.38 -8.20
CA ALA A 32 -1.42 -5.55 -9.65
C ALA A 32 -0.99 -6.96 -10.05
N LEU A 33 -0.08 -7.58 -9.31
CA LEU A 33 0.36 -8.95 -9.57
C LEU A 33 -0.75 -9.96 -9.28
N LEU A 34 -1.49 -9.79 -8.17
CA LEU A 34 -2.66 -10.61 -7.84
C LEU A 34 -3.75 -10.47 -8.91
N ALA A 35 -4.03 -9.25 -9.35
CA ALA A 35 -5.01 -8.98 -10.41
C ALA A 35 -4.67 -9.75 -11.70
N ARG A 36 -3.40 -9.69 -12.13
CA ARG A 36 -2.91 -10.45 -13.30
C ARG A 36 -2.98 -11.96 -13.09
N ARG A 37 -2.53 -12.45 -11.93
CA ARG A 37 -2.49 -13.89 -11.62
C ARG A 37 -3.88 -14.52 -11.60
N PHE A 38 -4.86 -13.82 -11.05
CA PHE A 38 -6.24 -14.30 -10.93
C PHE A 38 -7.15 -13.84 -12.07
N LYS A 39 -6.61 -13.12 -13.07
CA LYS A 39 -7.35 -12.56 -14.22
C LYS A 39 -8.58 -11.74 -13.79
N VAL A 40 -8.42 -10.91 -12.77
CA VAL A 40 -9.48 -10.04 -12.24
C VAL A 40 -9.03 -8.58 -12.21
N GLY A 41 -10.00 -7.66 -12.12
CA GLY A 41 -9.71 -6.25 -11.87
C GLY A 41 -9.09 -6.02 -10.49
N THR A 42 -8.30 -4.95 -10.37
CA THR A 42 -7.68 -4.51 -9.10
C THR A 42 -8.73 -4.22 -8.01
N SER A 43 -9.91 -3.73 -8.39
CA SER A 43 -11.05 -3.51 -7.48
C SER A 43 -11.56 -4.82 -6.86
N THR A 44 -11.55 -5.93 -7.60
CA THR A 44 -11.94 -7.25 -7.09
C THR A 44 -10.93 -7.77 -6.09
N VAL A 45 -9.63 -7.60 -6.37
CA VAL A 45 -8.56 -7.92 -5.42
C VAL A 45 -8.71 -7.08 -4.16
N HIS A 46 -8.93 -5.78 -4.31
CA HIS A 46 -9.13 -4.88 -3.18
C HIS A 46 -10.29 -5.34 -2.29
N ARG A 47 -11.44 -5.67 -2.90
CA ARG A 47 -12.61 -6.16 -2.17
C ARG A 47 -12.33 -7.47 -1.44
N ALA A 48 -11.67 -8.42 -2.11
CA ALA A 48 -11.25 -9.68 -1.50
C ALA A 48 -10.35 -9.47 -0.27
N LEU A 49 -9.34 -8.60 -0.38
CA LEU A 49 -8.43 -8.33 0.73
C LEU A 49 -9.16 -7.69 1.92
N VAL A 50 -10.09 -6.75 1.68
CA VAL A 50 -10.88 -6.12 2.75
C VAL A 50 -11.83 -7.11 3.41
N GLU A 51 -12.59 -7.87 2.62
CA GLU A 51 -13.56 -8.85 3.13
C GLU A 51 -12.90 -9.94 3.99
N HIS A 52 -11.67 -10.31 3.67
CA HIS A 52 -10.91 -11.33 4.38
C HIS A 52 -9.90 -10.76 5.39
N GLY A 53 -9.97 -9.45 5.69
CA GLY A 53 -9.11 -8.79 6.69
C GLY A 53 -7.62 -8.84 6.37
N VAL A 54 -7.25 -9.05 5.10
CA VAL A 54 -5.84 -9.08 4.68
C VAL A 54 -5.33 -7.65 4.54
N PRO A 55 -4.24 -7.29 5.24
CA PRO A 55 -3.69 -5.95 5.15
C PRO A 55 -3.28 -5.62 3.70
N ARG A 56 -4.00 -4.68 3.07
CA ARG A 56 -3.70 -4.17 1.71
C ARG A 56 -2.34 -3.48 1.62
N ARG A 57 -1.81 -3.08 2.77
CA ARG A 57 -0.46 -2.57 3.00
C ARG A 57 0.08 -3.27 4.24
N ARG A 58 1.39 -3.56 4.26
CA ARG A 58 2.07 -3.98 5.49
C ARG A 58 1.75 -2.94 6.59
N PRO A 59 1.14 -3.33 7.73
CA PRO A 59 1.01 -2.42 8.86
C PRO A 59 2.42 -1.99 9.29
N GLY A 60 2.62 -0.69 9.50
CA GLY A 60 3.92 -0.13 9.89
C GLY A 60 4.89 0.16 8.74
N ARG A 61 4.54 0.00 7.46
CA ARG A 61 5.43 0.41 6.36
C ARG A 61 5.24 1.91 6.05
N PRO A 62 6.18 2.81 6.41
CA PRO A 62 6.15 4.15 5.87
C PRO A 62 6.24 4.05 4.35
N SER A 63 5.55 4.97 3.68
CA SER A 63 5.67 5.11 2.24
C SER A 63 7.12 5.50 1.93
N THR A 64 7.88 4.51 1.45
CA THR A 64 9.20 4.53 0.82
C THR A 64 10.44 4.78 1.70
N PRO A 65 11.59 4.15 1.38
CA PRO A 65 12.90 4.48 1.97
C PRO A 65 13.25 5.98 1.85
N VAL A 66 12.61 6.67 0.91
CA VAL A 66 12.66 8.12 0.73
C VAL A 66 12.14 8.88 1.96
N ALA A 67 11.02 8.47 2.57
CA ALA A 67 10.46 9.20 3.72
C ALA A 67 11.32 9.08 4.98
N GLU A 68 11.92 7.91 5.23
CA GLU A 68 12.88 7.74 6.33
C GLU A 68 14.16 8.52 6.08
N ARG A 69 14.70 8.49 4.86
CA ARG A 69 15.86 9.32 4.49
C ARG A 69 15.59 10.81 4.65
N ILE A 70 14.39 11.29 4.29
CA ILE A 70 13.98 12.69 4.50
C ILE A 70 13.98 13.03 6.00
N ARG A 71 13.40 12.17 6.86
CA ARG A 71 13.36 12.39 8.31
C ARG A 71 14.75 12.39 8.94
N ALA A 72 15.54 11.36 8.65
CA ALA A 72 16.90 11.23 9.18
C ALA A 72 17.77 12.45 8.81
N MET A 73 17.69 12.94 7.57
CA MET A 73 18.44 14.12 7.14
C MET A 73 17.98 15.39 7.88
N ALA A 74 16.68 15.57 8.07
CA ALA A 74 16.13 16.72 8.79
C ALA A 74 16.43 16.68 10.31
N GLU A 75 16.55 15.48 10.90
CA GLU A 75 16.91 15.29 12.31
C GLU A 75 18.42 15.48 12.55
N SER A 76 19.25 14.99 11.64
CA SER A 76 20.72 15.12 11.73
C SER A 76 21.22 16.54 11.47
N ASP A 77 20.53 17.31 10.62
CA ASP A 77 20.85 18.71 10.35
C ASP A 77 19.57 19.54 10.26
N PRO A 78 19.13 20.19 11.36
CA PRO A 78 17.92 21.03 11.36
C PRO A 78 18.00 22.26 10.45
N SER A 79 19.20 22.64 10.00
CA SER A 79 19.44 23.79 9.13
C SER A 79 19.39 23.44 7.64
N ILE A 80 19.40 22.14 7.30
CA ILE A 80 19.39 21.69 5.91
C ILE A 80 18.08 22.10 5.22
N SER A 81 18.20 22.77 4.07
CA SER A 81 17.02 23.22 3.35
C SER A 81 16.23 22.04 2.76
N HIS A 82 14.90 22.17 2.68
CA HIS A 82 14.06 21.13 2.08
C HIS A 82 14.40 20.85 0.60
N ALA A 83 14.93 21.85 -0.10
CA ALA A 83 15.42 21.69 -1.48
C ALA A 83 16.67 20.80 -1.52
N GLU A 84 17.58 20.96 -0.54
CA GLU A 84 18.78 20.14 -0.44
C GLU A 84 18.45 18.70 -0.03
N ILE A 85 17.51 18.51 0.90
CA ILE A 85 17.00 17.16 1.23
C ILE A 85 16.41 16.51 -0.03
N ALA A 86 15.57 17.24 -0.78
CA ALA A 86 14.96 16.73 -2.00
C ALA A 86 16.01 16.28 -3.02
N ARG A 87 17.05 17.09 -3.21
CA ARG A 87 18.20 16.80 -4.09
C ARG A 87 18.96 15.55 -3.65
N ARG A 88 19.34 15.46 -2.37
CA ARG A 88 20.13 14.34 -1.84
C ARG A 88 19.36 13.01 -1.77
N VAL A 89 18.05 13.07 -1.57
CA VAL A 89 17.19 11.88 -1.54
C VAL A 89 16.69 11.48 -2.93
N GLY A 90 16.71 12.39 -3.90
CA GLY A 90 16.22 12.15 -5.26
C GLY A 90 14.69 12.17 -5.35
N CYS A 91 14.04 13.12 -4.68
CA CYS A 91 12.58 13.26 -4.69
C CYS A 91 12.14 14.72 -4.88
N SER A 92 10.84 14.96 -5.04
CA SER A 92 10.33 16.34 -5.18
C SER A 92 10.30 17.07 -3.84
N ARG A 93 10.47 18.40 -3.86
CA ARG A 93 10.34 19.25 -2.66
C ARG A 93 8.96 19.13 -1.99
N GLN A 94 7.90 18.91 -2.78
CA GLN A 94 6.55 18.68 -2.26
C GLN A 94 6.48 17.40 -1.40
N ARG A 95 7.21 16.35 -1.79
CA ARG A 95 7.30 15.11 -1.01
C ARG A 95 8.00 15.35 0.33
N VAL A 96 9.07 16.14 0.35
CA VAL A 96 9.76 16.55 1.59
C VAL A 96 8.81 17.30 2.52
N ASN A 97 8.11 18.32 2.00
CA ASN A 97 7.13 19.09 2.78
C ASN A 97 6.01 18.22 3.35
N GLN A 98 5.48 17.26 2.60
CA GLN A 98 4.45 16.34 3.10
C GLN A 98 4.96 15.46 4.25
N VAL A 99 6.18 14.94 4.12
CA VAL A 99 6.77 14.05 5.13
C VAL A 99 7.06 14.82 6.43
N LEU A 100 7.73 15.97 6.32
CA LEU A 100 8.08 16.81 7.48
C LEU A 100 6.84 17.49 8.10
N GLY A 101 5.87 17.89 7.28
CA GLY A 101 4.60 18.44 7.76
C GLY A 101 3.83 17.43 8.62
N ARG A 102 3.74 16.17 8.17
CA ARG A 102 3.14 15.08 8.98
C ARG A 102 3.91 14.80 10.26
N MET A 103 5.24 14.91 10.25
CA MET A 103 6.07 14.72 11.44
C MET A 103 5.76 15.77 12.52
N ARG A 104 5.54 17.03 12.11
CA ARG A 104 5.18 18.13 13.00
C ARG A 104 3.76 17.99 13.58
N SER A 105 2.81 17.49 12.79
CA SER A 105 1.43 17.26 13.26
C SER A 105 1.27 16.04 14.17
N GLN A 106 2.31 15.22 14.34
CA GLN A 106 2.29 13.98 15.14
C GLN A 106 3.09 14.08 16.45
N ARG A 107 3.67 15.25 16.77
CA ARG A 107 4.26 15.49 18.09
C ARG A 107 3.13 15.77 19.09
N PRO A 108 3.03 15.02 20.20
CA PRO A 108 2.08 15.29 21.27
C PRO A 108 2.36 16.62 21.96
#